data_AF-A0A8S9DUV7-F1
#
_entry.id   AF-A0A8S9DUV7-F1
#
_cell.length_a   1.000
_cell.length_b   1.000
_cell.length_c   1.000
_cell.angle_alpha   90.00
_cell.angle_beta   90.00
_cell.angle_gamma   90.00
#
_symmetry.space_group_name_H-M   'P 1'
#
loop_
_entity.id
_entity.type
_entity.pdbx_description
1 polymer ?
#
loop_
_entity_poly.entity_id
_entity_poly.type
_entity_poly.pdbx_seq_one_letter_code
_entity_poly.pdbx_strand_id
1 'polypeptide(L)'
;VAISGVIGTTTGTLTKDGNGILTLSGANTFTGATTISAGTLALGASDRIGDSVAVTISNGAVLNLANFNETIGALSGAGNVTLGSGTLTGGNGTDTTLSGVVSGTGNFIKAGAGTLTLSGANTYSGTTTVNAGALSISADNNLGAAPGSATAGSLTLNGGTLQSTATLTLNSNRGLSLGASNGTFDTTSGTLTYGGILAGSGTLTKSGAGTLALGGANTFSGAATMSAGAVSVQNNTALGTTAATTSVATGAAIQIDGSGLNVAEPITSLVGTGISSGGALRNLANDNTWSGTITLTADARINSDGGTLTISGDVVNTGSGRDVTIGGAGNTTITGVIGSGTGQLIKDGTGTLTLGNANTYTGTSTLSAGAVKIQNNTALGAGTGKTTVADGAALHIDGNGLLIAEEITSLIGT
;
A
#
# COMPACT_ATOMS: atom_id res chain seq x y z
N VAL A 1 -20.43 -35.01 -24.10
CA VAL A 1 -19.74 -36.28 -23.76
C VAL A 1 -19.30 -36.21 -22.32
N ALA A 2 -19.51 -37.25 -21.52
CA ALA A 2 -18.98 -37.33 -20.16
C ALA A 2 -17.92 -38.45 -20.10
N ILE A 3 -16.76 -38.15 -19.54
CA ILE A 3 -15.70 -39.14 -19.29
C ILE A 3 -15.72 -39.43 -17.78
N SER A 4 -16.24 -40.61 -17.43
CA SER A 4 -16.28 -41.08 -16.04
C SER A 4 -15.04 -41.88 -15.64
N GLY A 5 -14.26 -42.36 -16.62
CA GLY A 5 -12.99 -43.03 -16.38
C GLY A 5 -11.86 -42.06 -16.03
N VAL A 6 -10.79 -42.58 -15.42
CA VAL A 6 -9.57 -41.81 -15.14
C VAL A 6 -8.76 -41.64 -16.42
N ILE A 7 -8.42 -40.39 -16.75
CA ILE A 7 -7.40 -40.08 -17.77
C ILE A 7 -6.05 -39.99 -17.04
N GLY A 8 -5.18 -40.98 -17.21
CA GLY A 8 -4.00 -41.15 -16.35
C GLY A 8 -2.68 -41.35 -17.10
N THR A 9 -2.20 -40.30 -17.78
CA THR A 9 -0.85 -40.31 -18.38
C THR A 9 0.03 -39.27 -17.69
N THR A 10 1.26 -39.63 -17.31
CA THR A 10 2.14 -38.76 -16.50
C THR A 10 2.70 -37.54 -17.24
N THR A 11 2.46 -37.41 -18.55
CA THR A 11 2.89 -36.26 -19.37
C THR A 11 1.91 -35.88 -20.48
N GLY A 12 0.84 -36.65 -20.71
CA GLY A 12 -0.08 -36.40 -21.81
C GLY A 12 -0.91 -35.14 -21.58
N THR A 13 -1.16 -34.42 -22.67
CA THR A 13 -1.99 -33.22 -22.70
C THR A 13 -3.45 -33.56 -22.97
N LEU A 14 -4.38 -32.78 -22.40
CA LEU A 14 -5.79 -32.83 -22.77
C LEU A 14 -6.13 -31.68 -23.72
N THR A 15 -6.66 -31.98 -24.91
CA THR A 15 -7.20 -30.94 -25.81
C THR A 15 -8.69 -31.15 -25.99
N LYS A 16 -9.47 -30.11 -25.70
CA LYS A 16 -10.92 -30.08 -25.89
C LYS A 16 -11.27 -29.25 -27.13
N ASP A 17 -11.63 -29.96 -28.20
CA ASP A 17 -12.08 -29.38 -29.47
C ASP A 17 -13.60 -29.50 -29.67
N GLY A 18 -14.11 -28.84 -30.71
CA GLY A 18 -15.52 -28.83 -31.09
C GLY A 18 -16.43 -28.04 -30.14
N ASN A 19 -17.62 -27.65 -30.61
CA ASN A 19 -18.49 -26.71 -29.89
C ASN A 19 -19.27 -27.35 -28.72
N GLY A 20 -19.23 -28.68 -28.58
CA GLY A 20 -19.97 -29.39 -27.54
C GLY A 20 -19.35 -29.29 -26.15
N ILE A 21 -20.08 -29.86 -25.17
CA ILE A 21 -19.63 -29.98 -23.77
C ILE A 21 -18.92 -31.32 -23.58
N LEU A 22 -17.71 -31.27 -23.02
CA LEU A 22 -17.00 -32.41 -22.45
C LEU A 22 -17.02 -32.29 -20.93
N THR A 23 -17.55 -33.28 -20.23
CA THR A 23 -17.57 -33.34 -18.76
C THR A 23 -16.51 -34.32 -18.25
N LEU A 24 -15.63 -33.88 -17.36
CA LEU A 24 -14.67 -34.74 -16.66
C LEU A 24 -15.24 -35.17 -15.31
N SER A 25 -15.64 -36.43 -15.19
CA SER A 25 -16.21 -37.00 -13.98
C SER A 25 -15.26 -37.97 -13.26
N GLY A 26 -14.27 -38.55 -13.95
CA GLY A 26 -13.23 -39.37 -13.32
C GLY A 26 -12.17 -38.51 -12.61
N ALA A 27 -11.55 -39.04 -11.55
CA ALA A 27 -10.45 -38.37 -10.84
C ALA A 27 -9.17 -38.50 -11.67
N ASN A 28 -8.92 -37.53 -12.55
CA ASN A 28 -7.84 -37.62 -13.54
C ASN A 28 -6.48 -37.35 -12.92
N THR A 29 -5.44 -38.00 -13.46
CA THR A 29 -4.06 -37.91 -12.94
C THR A 29 -3.06 -37.44 -13.98
N PHE A 30 -3.54 -36.90 -15.11
CA PHE A 30 -2.67 -36.28 -16.09
C PHE A 30 -2.07 -34.98 -15.57
N THR A 31 -0.83 -34.72 -15.96
CA THR A 31 -0.05 -33.53 -15.55
C THR A 31 0.31 -32.63 -16.72
N GLY A 32 0.12 -33.10 -17.96
CA GLY A 32 0.30 -32.28 -19.15
C GLY A 32 -0.76 -31.19 -19.27
N ALA A 33 -0.46 -30.17 -20.06
CA ALA A 33 -1.34 -29.01 -20.24
C ALA A 33 -2.76 -29.41 -20.71
N THR A 34 -3.75 -28.64 -20.29
CA THR A 34 -5.12 -28.70 -20.80
C THR A 34 -5.40 -27.49 -21.69
N THR A 35 -5.73 -27.74 -22.95
CA THR A 35 -6.14 -26.69 -23.91
C THR A 35 -7.62 -26.86 -24.23
N ILE A 36 -8.42 -25.82 -24.00
CA ILE A 36 -9.81 -25.76 -24.41
C ILE A 36 -9.87 -24.90 -25.68
N SER A 37 -9.79 -25.56 -26.83
CA SER A 37 -9.77 -24.89 -28.15
C SER A 37 -11.15 -24.38 -28.55
N ALA A 38 -12.22 -25.10 -28.19
CA ALA A 38 -13.60 -24.74 -28.49
C ALA A 38 -14.61 -25.40 -27.53
N GLY A 39 -15.82 -24.85 -27.47
CA GLY A 39 -16.93 -25.38 -26.67
C GLY A 39 -16.66 -25.28 -25.17
N THR A 40 -17.12 -26.26 -24.40
CA THR A 40 -17.02 -26.25 -22.94
C THR A 40 -16.31 -27.49 -22.41
N LEU A 41 -15.34 -27.28 -21.52
CA LEU A 41 -14.86 -28.30 -20.58
C LEU A 41 -15.58 -28.08 -19.25
N ALA A 42 -16.42 -29.02 -18.84
CA ALA A 42 -17.15 -28.97 -17.58
C ALA A 42 -16.58 -29.96 -16.56
N LEU A 43 -16.61 -29.62 -15.29
CA LEU A 43 -16.29 -30.55 -14.21
C LEU A 43 -17.53 -31.36 -13.82
N GLY A 44 -17.33 -32.64 -13.54
CA GLY A 44 -18.37 -33.54 -13.02
C GLY A 44 -18.24 -33.83 -11.53
N ALA A 45 -17.14 -33.39 -10.92
CA ALA A 45 -16.85 -33.43 -9.48
C ALA A 45 -15.65 -32.49 -9.21
N SER A 46 -15.24 -32.29 -7.95
CA SER A 46 -14.03 -31.50 -7.62
C SER A 46 -12.74 -32.21 -8.02
N ASP A 47 -11.67 -31.44 -8.23
CA ASP A 47 -10.30 -31.94 -8.45
C ASP A 47 -10.21 -32.89 -9.66
N ARG A 48 -10.64 -32.42 -10.84
CA ARG A 48 -10.67 -33.22 -12.08
C ARG A 48 -9.55 -32.84 -13.03
N ILE A 49 -8.95 -31.68 -12.86
CA ILE A 49 -7.75 -31.24 -13.55
C ILE A 49 -6.62 -31.26 -12.52
N GLY A 50 -5.42 -31.72 -12.89
CA GLY A 50 -4.33 -31.80 -11.92
C GLY A 50 -3.87 -30.42 -11.42
N ASP A 51 -3.54 -30.32 -10.14
CA ASP A 51 -3.15 -29.07 -9.45
C ASP A 51 -1.96 -28.31 -10.07
N SER A 52 -1.13 -28.99 -10.84
CA SER A 52 0.04 -28.40 -11.53
C SER A 52 -0.21 -28.11 -13.01
N VAL A 53 -1.39 -28.44 -13.54
CA VAL A 53 -1.71 -28.37 -14.96
C VAL A 53 -1.93 -26.92 -15.39
N ALA A 54 -1.24 -26.50 -16.44
CA ALA A 54 -1.56 -25.26 -17.14
C ALA A 54 -2.85 -25.44 -17.96
N VAL A 55 -3.83 -24.56 -17.75
CA VAL A 55 -5.09 -24.49 -18.50
C VAL A 55 -5.09 -23.26 -19.40
N THR A 56 -5.24 -23.49 -20.70
CA THR A 56 -5.39 -22.43 -21.71
C THR A 56 -6.78 -22.49 -22.31
N ILE A 57 -7.52 -21.38 -22.26
CA ILE A 57 -8.90 -21.29 -22.76
C ILE A 57 -8.92 -20.37 -23.97
N SER A 58 -9.16 -20.94 -25.15
CA SER A 58 -9.24 -20.16 -26.39
C SER A 58 -10.47 -19.25 -26.42
N ASN A 59 -10.43 -18.20 -27.23
CA ASN A 59 -11.56 -17.29 -27.41
C ASN A 59 -12.85 -18.05 -27.76
N GLY A 60 -13.95 -17.73 -27.08
CA GLY A 60 -15.24 -18.41 -27.24
C GLY A 60 -15.37 -19.79 -26.58
N ALA A 61 -14.29 -20.34 -26.01
CA ALA A 61 -14.34 -21.55 -25.21
C ALA A 61 -14.61 -21.25 -23.72
N VAL A 62 -15.01 -22.27 -22.97
CA VAL A 62 -15.41 -22.15 -21.56
C VAL A 62 -14.81 -23.25 -20.70
N LEU A 63 -14.19 -22.89 -19.58
CA LEU A 63 -14.00 -23.77 -18.43
C LEU A 63 -15.19 -23.60 -17.47
N ASN A 64 -15.94 -24.66 -17.24
CA ASN A 64 -17.10 -24.65 -16.36
C ASN A 64 -16.87 -25.54 -15.13
N LEU A 65 -16.75 -24.92 -13.95
CA LEU A 65 -16.58 -25.64 -12.69
C LEU A 65 -17.84 -26.39 -12.25
N ALA A 66 -19.01 -26.02 -12.78
CA ALA A 66 -20.29 -26.66 -12.47
C ALA A 66 -20.54 -26.82 -10.95
N ASN A 67 -20.17 -25.80 -10.16
CA ASN A 67 -20.26 -25.74 -8.69
C ASN A 67 -19.21 -26.53 -7.90
N PHE A 68 -18.24 -27.16 -8.57
CA PHE A 68 -17.16 -27.89 -7.93
C PHE A 68 -15.93 -27.02 -7.68
N ASN A 69 -15.12 -27.42 -6.70
CA ASN A 69 -13.83 -26.79 -6.47
C ASN A 69 -12.79 -27.39 -7.41
N GLU A 70 -11.84 -26.56 -7.83
CA GLU A 70 -10.75 -27.01 -8.70
C GLU A 70 -9.48 -26.25 -8.39
N THR A 71 -8.36 -26.95 -8.45
CA THR A 71 -7.01 -26.37 -8.35
C THR A 71 -6.27 -26.64 -9.64
N ILE A 72 -5.66 -25.60 -10.21
CA ILE A 72 -4.88 -25.71 -11.45
C ILE A 72 -3.55 -24.97 -11.29
N GLY A 73 -2.58 -25.37 -12.11
CA GLY A 73 -1.26 -24.76 -12.14
C GLY A 73 -1.32 -23.35 -12.72
N ALA A 74 -1.75 -23.19 -13.96
CA ALA A 74 -1.80 -21.88 -14.61
C ALA A 74 -3.14 -21.67 -15.29
N LEU A 75 -3.58 -20.41 -15.41
CA LEU A 75 -4.81 -20.04 -16.10
C LEU A 75 -4.49 -18.96 -17.12
N SER A 76 -4.78 -19.21 -18.40
CA SER A 76 -4.54 -18.22 -19.45
C SER A 76 -5.54 -18.31 -20.60
N GLY A 77 -5.52 -17.29 -21.46
CA GLY A 77 -6.24 -17.25 -22.72
C GLY A 77 -7.35 -16.20 -22.74
N ALA A 78 -8.24 -16.31 -23.73
CA ALA A 78 -9.30 -15.35 -24.00
C ALA A 78 -10.72 -15.91 -23.81
N GLY A 79 -10.84 -17.19 -23.46
CA GLY A 79 -12.12 -17.82 -23.15
C GLY A 79 -12.58 -17.57 -21.72
N ASN A 80 -13.82 -17.98 -21.44
CA ASN A 80 -14.50 -17.66 -20.19
C ASN A 80 -14.31 -18.75 -19.13
N VAL A 81 -14.49 -18.36 -17.87
CA VAL A 81 -14.60 -19.27 -16.72
C VAL A 81 -15.96 -19.08 -16.08
N THR A 82 -16.70 -20.17 -15.88
CA THR A 82 -17.95 -20.17 -15.11
C THR A 82 -17.75 -20.96 -13.82
N LEU A 83 -17.68 -20.27 -12.69
CA LEU A 83 -17.41 -20.86 -11.37
C LEU A 83 -18.59 -21.67 -10.83
N GLY A 84 -19.82 -21.32 -11.21
CA GLY A 84 -21.00 -21.75 -10.44
C GLY A 84 -20.86 -21.23 -9.00
N SER A 85 -21.09 -22.08 -8.01
CA SER A 85 -20.74 -21.81 -6.61
C SER A 85 -19.36 -22.36 -6.19
N GLY A 86 -18.58 -22.90 -7.13
CA GLY A 86 -17.30 -23.54 -6.86
C GLY A 86 -16.15 -22.55 -6.63
N THR A 87 -15.06 -23.01 -6.04
CA THR A 87 -13.83 -22.21 -5.89
C THR A 87 -12.80 -22.64 -6.93
N LEU A 88 -12.31 -21.70 -7.73
CA LEU A 88 -11.14 -21.93 -8.60
C LEU A 88 -9.89 -21.41 -7.90
N THR A 89 -8.94 -22.30 -7.63
CA THR A 89 -7.58 -21.94 -7.23
C THR A 89 -6.66 -22.07 -8.43
N GLY A 90 -5.98 -21.00 -8.80
CA GLY A 90 -5.09 -20.98 -9.95
C GLY A 90 -3.83 -20.16 -9.72
N GLY A 91 -2.72 -20.64 -10.27
CA GLY A 91 -1.48 -19.89 -10.41
C GLY A 91 -0.24 -20.68 -9.99
N ASN A 92 0.83 -20.51 -10.77
CA ASN A 92 2.11 -21.20 -10.65
C ASN A 92 3.23 -20.16 -10.59
N GLY A 93 4.46 -20.53 -10.96
CA GLY A 93 5.60 -19.61 -11.03
C GLY A 93 5.68 -18.75 -12.29
N THR A 94 4.75 -18.85 -13.25
CA THR A 94 4.80 -18.13 -14.54
C THR A 94 3.74 -17.05 -14.63
N ASP A 95 4.09 -15.95 -15.29
CA ASP A 95 3.14 -14.88 -15.56
C ASP A 95 2.15 -15.29 -16.65
N THR A 96 0.86 -15.02 -16.43
CA THR A 96 -0.23 -15.40 -17.32
C THR A 96 -1.28 -14.30 -17.42
N THR A 97 -2.06 -14.32 -18.50
CA THR A 97 -3.19 -13.41 -18.70
C THR A 97 -4.44 -14.19 -19.06
N LEU A 98 -5.54 -13.88 -18.37
CA LEU A 98 -6.89 -14.27 -18.75
C LEU A 98 -7.65 -13.01 -19.16
N SER A 99 -7.99 -12.91 -20.45
CA SER A 99 -8.75 -11.78 -20.99
C SER A 99 -10.24 -12.06 -21.14
N GLY A 100 -10.67 -13.32 -20.98
CA GLY A 100 -12.09 -13.67 -20.93
C GLY A 100 -12.73 -13.36 -19.57
N VAL A 101 -14.04 -13.58 -19.49
CA VAL A 101 -14.84 -13.26 -18.30
C VAL A 101 -14.88 -14.44 -17.33
N VAL A 102 -14.59 -14.17 -16.07
CA VAL A 102 -14.89 -15.04 -14.93
C VAL A 102 -16.26 -14.65 -14.37
N SER A 103 -17.15 -15.63 -14.18
CA SER A 103 -18.54 -15.43 -13.77
C SER A 103 -19.02 -16.49 -12.78
N GLY A 104 -20.15 -16.24 -12.11
CA GLY A 104 -20.74 -17.15 -11.11
C GLY A 104 -20.76 -16.57 -9.70
N THR A 105 -21.20 -17.33 -8.72
CA THR A 105 -21.23 -16.91 -7.30
C THR A 105 -20.05 -17.44 -6.49
N GLY A 106 -19.25 -18.30 -7.08
CA GLY A 106 -18.08 -18.94 -6.50
C GLY A 106 -16.88 -18.02 -6.31
N ASN A 107 -15.86 -18.55 -5.65
CA ASN A 107 -14.68 -17.80 -5.24
C ASN A 107 -13.51 -18.01 -6.21
N PHE A 108 -12.59 -17.05 -6.18
CA PHE A 108 -11.35 -17.10 -6.94
C PHE A 108 -10.14 -16.99 -6.01
N ILE A 109 -9.18 -17.90 -6.13
CA ILE A 109 -7.94 -17.89 -5.35
C ILE A 109 -6.76 -17.84 -6.31
N LYS A 110 -5.98 -16.75 -6.24
CA LYS A 110 -4.68 -16.64 -6.90
C LYS A 110 -3.59 -17.23 -6.01
N ALA A 111 -2.94 -18.28 -6.48
CA ALA A 111 -1.81 -18.95 -5.84
C ALA A 111 -0.55 -18.88 -6.74
N GLY A 112 0.58 -19.42 -6.27
CA GLY A 112 1.84 -19.42 -7.01
C GLY A 112 2.53 -18.06 -7.13
N ALA A 113 3.83 -18.09 -7.42
CA ALA A 113 4.70 -16.89 -7.40
C ALA A 113 4.53 -15.95 -8.60
N GLY A 114 4.00 -16.41 -9.73
CA GLY A 114 3.81 -15.61 -10.93
C GLY A 114 2.70 -14.58 -10.82
N THR A 115 2.61 -13.71 -11.81
CA THR A 115 1.55 -12.71 -11.97
C THR A 115 0.41 -13.29 -12.80
N LEU A 116 -0.82 -13.22 -12.30
CA LEU A 116 -2.01 -13.43 -13.14
C LEU A 116 -2.64 -12.08 -13.44
N THR A 117 -2.70 -11.72 -14.71
CA THR A 117 -3.45 -10.55 -15.18
C THR A 117 -4.88 -10.96 -15.51
N LEU A 118 -5.85 -10.38 -14.81
CA LEU A 118 -7.25 -10.46 -15.19
C LEU A 118 -7.62 -9.18 -15.92
N SER A 119 -7.77 -9.25 -17.25
CA SER A 119 -8.10 -8.07 -18.06
C SER A 119 -9.55 -8.02 -18.53
N GLY A 120 -10.30 -9.12 -18.38
CA GLY A 120 -11.72 -9.18 -18.68
C GLY A 120 -12.58 -8.42 -17.67
N ALA A 121 -13.77 -8.00 -18.09
CA ALA A 121 -14.79 -7.44 -17.20
C ALA A 121 -15.49 -8.58 -16.45
N ASN A 122 -14.96 -8.96 -15.30
CA ASN A 122 -15.42 -10.11 -14.54
C ASN A 122 -16.74 -9.81 -13.81
N THR A 123 -17.58 -10.83 -13.68
CA THR A 123 -18.94 -10.71 -13.12
C THR A 123 -19.21 -11.67 -11.97
N TYR A 124 -18.21 -12.43 -11.53
CA TYR A 124 -18.38 -13.29 -10.36
C TYR A 124 -18.63 -12.45 -9.10
N SER A 125 -19.45 -12.97 -8.18
CA SER A 125 -19.83 -12.27 -6.95
C SER A 125 -19.22 -12.87 -5.68
N GLY A 126 -18.51 -13.99 -5.78
CA GLY A 126 -17.78 -14.56 -4.65
C GLY A 126 -16.49 -13.79 -4.36
N THR A 127 -15.72 -14.27 -3.38
CA THR A 127 -14.52 -13.56 -2.91
C THR A 127 -13.32 -13.80 -3.82
N THR A 128 -12.37 -12.86 -3.77
CA THR A 128 -11.03 -13.02 -4.35
C THR A 128 -10.01 -13.15 -3.22
N THR A 129 -9.17 -14.17 -3.25
CA THR A 129 -8.02 -14.31 -2.33
C THR A 129 -6.72 -14.36 -3.12
N VAL A 130 -5.72 -13.58 -2.73
CA VAL A 130 -4.38 -13.60 -3.33
C VAL A 130 -3.40 -14.16 -2.29
N ASN A 131 -3.06 -15.44 -2.41
CA ASN A 131 -2.19 -16.15 -1.46
C ASN A 131 -0.69 -15.99 -1.79
N ALA A 132 -0.34 -15.76 -3.06
CA ALA A 132 1.04 -15.60 -3.49
C ALA A 132 1.14 -14.89 -4.85
N GLY A 133 2.34 -14.42 -5.17
CA GLY A 133 2.64 -13.72 -6.43
C GLY A 133 1.82 -12.43 -6.55
N ALA A 134 1.41 -12.10 -7.78
CA ALA A 134 0.59 -10.93 -8.04
C ALA A 134 -0.71 -11.27 -8.77
N LEU A 135 -1.79 -10.57 -8.41
CA LEU A 135 -3.00 -10.42 -9.21
C LEU A 135 -2.97 -9.02 -9.82
N SER A 136 -2.83 -8.93 -11.14
CA SER A 136 -2.70 -7.67 -11.87
C SER A 136 -4.05 -7.26 -12.46
N ILE A 137 -4.45 -6.01 -12.20
CA ILE A 137 -5.71 -5.40 -12.64
C ILE A 137 -5.49 -4.02 -13.25
N SER A 138 -6.45 -3.59 -14.06
CA SER A 138 -6.54 -2.23 -14.61
C SER A 138 -7.90 -1.57 -14.36
N ALA A 139 -8.88 -2.29 -13.82
CA ALA A 139 -10.20 -1.80 -13.43
C ALA A 139 -10.78 -2.59 -12.23
N ASP A 140 -11.66 -1.99 -11.43
CA ASP A 140 -12.30 -2.64 -10.27
C ASP A 140 -13.08 -3.92 -10.66
N ASN A 141 -13.75 -3.90 -11.82
CA ASN A 141 -14.51 -5.06 -12.31
C ASN A 141 -13.61 -6.23 -12.78
N ASN A 142 -12.28 -6.06 -12.86
CA ASN A 142 -11.39 -7.21 -13.00
C ASN A 142 -11.43 -8.13 -11.76
N LEU A 143 -11.88 -7.61 -10.61
CA LEU A 143 -12.08 -8.36 -9.37
C LEU A 143 -13.52 -8.89 -9.20
N GLY A 144 -14.29 -8.96 -10.28
CA GLY A 144 -15.69 -9.39 -10.24
C GLY A 144 -16.65 -8.27 -9.90
N ALA A 145 -17.92 -8.63 -9.70
CA ALA A 145 -18.99 -7.70 -9.38
C ALA A 145 -18.70 -6.96 -8.06
N ALA A 146 -18.86 -5.64 -8.05
CA ALA A 146 -18.76 -4.85 -6.83
C ALA A 146 -19.89 -5.25 -5.85
N PRO A 147 -19.61 -5.47 -4.56
CA PRO A 147 -20.66 -5.76 -3.58
C PRO A 147 -21.68 -4.62 -3.46
N GLY A 148 -22.96 -4.96 -3.32
CA GLY A 148 -24.04 -3.97 -3.14
C GLY A 148 -23.99 -3.24 -1.79
N SER A 149 -23.29 -3.81 -0.81
CA SER A 149 -23.03 -3.25 0.52
C SER A 149 -21.63 -3.62 1.00
N ALA A 150 -21.08 -2.87 1.95
CA ALA A 150 -19.79 -3.16 2.55
C ALA A 150 -19.69 -4.61 3.04
N THR A 151 -18.81 -5.38 2.41
CA THR A 151 -18.66 -6.83 2.63
C THR A 151 -17.19 -7.15 2.93
N ALA A 152 -16.90 -7.45 4.19
CA ALA A 152 -15.55 -7.76 4.65
C ALA A 152 -14.96 -8.97 3.90
N GLY A 153 -13.68 -8.90 3.55
CA GLY A 153 -12.96 -10.01 2.91
C GLY A 153 -13.40 -10.32 1.48
N SER A 154 -14.15 -9.42 0.82
CA SER A 154 -14.47 -9.55 -0.61
C SER A 154 -13.20 -9.64 -1.47
N LEU A 155 -12.14 -8.93 -1.06
CA LEU A 155 -10.77 -9.15 -1.51
C LEU A 155 -9.88 -9.41 -0.29
N THR A 156 -9.12 -10.48 -0.30
CA THR A 156 -8.13 -10.81 0.74
C THR A 156 -6.75 -10.94 0.12
N LEU A 157 -5.77 -10.21 0.68
CA LEU A 157 -4.35 -10.38 0.37
C LEU A 157 -3.72 -11.16 1.52
N ASN A 158 -3.21 -12.36 1.26
CA ASN A 158 -2.65 -13.26 2.27
C ASN A 158 -1.32 -13.85 1.78
N GLY A 159 -0.30 -13.01 1.68
CA GLY A 159 1.01 -13.32 1.11
C GLY A 159 1.18 -12.87 -0.34
N GLY A 160 0.09 -12.41 -0.96
CA GLY A 160 0.06 -11.94 -2.35
C GLY A 160 0.06 -10.42 -2.53
N THR A 161 0.18 -10.01 -3.79
CA THR A 161 0.17 -8.62 -4.24
C THR A 161 -1.05 -8.33 -5.10
N LEU A 162 -1.76 -7.23 -4.82
CA LEU A 162 -2.64 -6.60 -5.79
C LEU A 162 -1.82 -5.57 -6.58
N GLN A 163 -1.63 -5.81 -7.88
CA GLN A 163 -0.92 -4.89 -8.76
C GLN A 163 -1.93 -4.07 -9.58
N SER A 164 -1.89 -2.75 -9.44
CA SER A 164 -2.67 -1.81 -10.25
C SER A 164 -1.80 -1.23 -11.35
N THR A 165 -2.16 -1.50 -12.61
CA THR A 165 -1.43 -1.02 -13.80
C THR A 165 -2.02 0.25 -14.41
N ALA A 166 -3.11 0.75 -13.81
CA ALA A 166 -3.78 1.98 -14.19
C ALA A 166 -4.09 2.84 -12.95
N THR A 167 -4.49 4.09 -13.20
CA THR A 167 -5.15 4.90 -12.17
C THR A 167 -6.61 4.47 -12.08
N LEU A 168 -7.03 3.95 -10.93
CA LEU A 168 -8.38 3.42 -10.72
C LEU A 168 -8.83 3.55 -9.27
N THR A 169 -10.15 3.52 -9.09
CA THR A 169 -10.79 3.50 -7.77
C THR A 169 -11.46 2.15 -7.56
N LEU A 170 -11.10 1.46 -6.47
CA LEU A 170 -11.82 0.28 -6.01
C LEU A 170 -13.13 0.70 -5.34
N ASN A 171 -14.19 -0.09 -5.55
CA ASN A 171 -15.47 0.18 -4.92
C ASN A 171 -15.34 0.07 -3.39
N SER A 172 -15.82 1.06 -2.63
CA SER A 172 -15.71 1.11 -1.17
C SER A 172 -16.45 -0.03 -0.44
N ASN A 173 -17.42 -0.66 -1.09
CA ASN A 173 -18.14 -1.82 -0.54
C ASN A 173 -17.35 -3.13 -0.65
N ARG A 174 -16.32 -3.16 -1.50
CA ARG A 174 -15.41 -4.30 -1.61
C ARG A 174 -14.50 -4.28 -0.40
N GLY A 175 -14.93 -4.84 0.73
CA GLY A 175 -14.11 -4.88 1.94
C GLY A 175 -12.82 -5.64 1.68
N LEU A 176 -11.68 -5.01 2.01
CA LEU A 176 -10.35 -5.57 1.84
C LEU A 176 -9.82 -6.12 3.16
N SER A 177 -9.15 -7.26 3.13
CA SER A 177 -8.53 -7.89 4.29
C SER A 177 -7.06 -8.21 4.04
N LEU A 178 -6.20 -7.89 5.00
CA LEU A 178 -4.81 -8.34 5.08
C LEU A 178 -4.77 -9.61 5.93
N GLY A 179 -4.59 -10.75 5.28
CA GLY A 179 -4.43 -12.04 5.93
C GLY A 179 -3.16 -12.13 6.77
N ALA A 180 -3.05 -13.17 7.59
CA ALA A 180 -1.91 -13.34 8.50
C ALA A 180 -0.55 -13.42 7.79
N SER A 181 -0.53 -13.72 6.48
CA SER A 181 0.68 -13.73 5.65
C SER A 181 1.00 -12.38 5.00
N ASN A 182 0.39 -11.28 5.49
CA ASN A 182 0.54 -9.91 4.99
C ASN A 182 -0.13 -9.67 3.63
N GLY A 183 -0.11 -8.44 3.14
CA GLY A 183 -0.60 -8.09 1.80
C GLY A 183 0.15 -6.92 1.19
N THR A 184 0.33 -6.97 -0.13
CA THR A 184 1.04 -5.91 -0.87
C THR A 184 0.13 -5.23 -1.87
N PHE A 185 0.19 -3.90 -1.93
CA PHE A 185 -0.35 -3.10 -3.03
C PHE A 185 0.81 -2.56 -3.85
N ASP A 186 0.90 -2.99 -5.11
CA ASP A 186 1.85 -2.44 -6.08
C ASP A 186 1.09 -1.51 -7.03
N THR A 187 1.31 -0.21 -6.90
CA THR A 187 0.60 0.79 -7.71
C THR A 187 1.30 1.13 -9.01
N THR A 188 2.36 0.40 -9.38
CA THR A 188 3.21 0.67 -10.54
C THR A 188 3.58 2.16 -10.63
N SER A 189 2.99 2.93 -11.55
CA SER A 189 3.13 4.40 -11.62
C SER A 189 1.82 5.17 -11.40
N GLY A 190 0.68 4.49 -11.27
CA GLY A 190 -0.65 5.11 -11.18
C GLY A 190 -1.11 5.40 -9.76
N THR A 191 -2.35 5.85 -9.62
CA THR A 191 -3.02 5.98 -8.32
C THR A 191 -4.07 4.89 -8.15
N LEU A 192 -3.94 4.09 -7.09
CA LEU A 192 -4.98 3.18 -6.63
C LEU A 192 -5.73 3.84 -5.47
N THR A 193 -6.99 4.18 -5.67
CA THR A 193 -7.83 4.79 -4.64
C THR A 193 -8.75 3.75 -4.02
N TYR A 194 -8.79 3.71 -2.69
CA TYR A 194 -9.72 2.87 -1.94
C TYR A 194 -10.30 3.64 -0.75
N GLY A 195 -11.62 3.91 -0.83
CA GLY A 195 -12.38 4.59 0.21
C GLY A 195 -13.09 3.65 1.20
N GLY A 196 -12.99 2.33 1.00
CA GLY A 196 -13.57 1.33 1.90
C GLY A 196 -12.65 0.99 3.08
N ILE A 197 -13.10 0.07 3.93
CA ILE A 197 -12.32 -0.39 5.10
C ILE A 197 -11.32 -1.46 4.68
N LEU A 198 -10.05 -1.27 5.04
CA LEU A 198 -9.01 -2.28 5.06
C LEU A 198 -8.88 -2.84 6.49
N ALA A 199 -9.05 -4.15 6.63
CA ALA A 199 -9.03 -4.86 7.92
C ALA A 199 -7.97 -5.98 7.94
N GLY A 200 -7.90 -6.73 9.04
CA GLY A 200 -7.03 -7.91 9.18
C GLY A 200 -5.79 -7.65 10.02
N SER A 201 -5.03 -8.69 10.32
CA SER A 201 -3.85 -8.63 11.20
C SER A 201 -2.53 -8.59 10.43
N GLY A 202 -2.55 -8.78 9.12
CA GLY A 202 -1.35 -8.76 8.29
C GLY A 202 -0.76 -7.37 8.13
N THR A 203 0.54 -7.34 7.79
CA THR A 203 1.23 -6.11 7.39
C THR A 203 0.71 -5.62 6.05
N LEU A 204 0.46 -4.31 5.96
CA LEU A 204 0.26 -3.59 4.71
C LEU A 204 1.63 -3.24 4.12
N THR A 205 1.92 -3.70 2.90
CA THR A 205 3.08 -3.23 2.13
C THR A 205 2.64 -2.42 0.93
N LYS A 206 3.17 -1.20 0.77
CA LYS A 206 3.02 -0.37 -0.42
C LYS A 206 4.30 -0.40 -1.25
N SER A 207 4.19 -0.87 -2.49
CA SER A 207 5.25 -0.87 -3.50
C SER A 207 4.80 -0.17 -4.79
N GLY A 208 5.69 -0.09 -5.78
CA GLY A 208 5.49 0.71 -6.99
C GLY A 208 5.68 2.22 -6.73
N ALA A 209 6.12 2.95 -7.75
CA ALA A 209 6.37 4.39 -7.70
C ALA A 209 5.09 5.25 -7.55
N GLY A 210 3.92 4.71 -7.89
CA GLY A 210 2.63 5.38 -7.79
C GLY A 210 2.11 5.61 -6.36
N THR A 211 0.83 5.97 -6.25
CA THR A 211 0.17 6.34 -4.98
C THR A 211 -0.93 5.35 -4.60
N LEU A 212 -0.95 4.90 -3.35
CA LEU A 212 -2.11 4.24 -2.74
C LEU A 212 -2.87 5.25 -1.89
N ALA A 213 -4.07 5.63 -2.32
CA ALA A 213 -4.93 6.59 -1.62
C ALA A 213 -5.92 5.86 -0.72
N LEU A 214 -5.82 6.08 0.59
CA LEU A 214 -6.60 5.43 1.64
C LEU A 214 -7.53 6.45 2.32
N GLY A 215 -8.82 6.38 1.99
CA GLY A 215 -9.85 7.27 2.55
C GLY A 215 -10.78 6.63 3.57
N GLY A 216 -10.74 5.30 3.72
CA GLY A 216 -11.53 4.59 4.72
C GLY A 216 -10.97 4.72 6.14
N ALA A 217 -11.85 4.53 7.12
CA ALA A 217 -11.46 4.32 8.52
C ALA A 217 -10.95 2.87 8.67
N ASN A 218 -9.67 2.66 8.34
CA ASN A 218 -9.08 1.33 8.31
C ASN A 218 -8.90 0.77 9.73
N THR A 219 -9.02 -0.55 9.85
CA THR A 219 -9.04 -1.29 11.13
C THR A 219 -8.02 -2.42 11.18
N PHE A 220 -7.13 -2.51 10.20
CA PHE A 220 -6.06 -3.50 10.26
C PHE A 220 -5.13 -3.23 11.44
N SER A 221 -4.63 -4.30 12.06
CA SER A 221 -3.80 -4.24 13.27
C SER A 221 -2.34 -4.63 13.03
N GLY A 222 -1.99 -5.03 11.81
CA GLY A 222 -0.61 -5.26 11.40
C GLY A 222 0.12 -3.96 11.06
N ALA A 223 1.43 -4.06 10.83
CA ALA A 223 2.27 -2.93 10.50
C ALA A 223 1.90 -2.31 9.13
N ALA A 224 2.34 -1.07 8.88
CA ALA A 224 2.32 -0.44 7.57
C ALA A 224 3.75 -0.17 7.09
N THR A 225 4.07 -0.62 5.88
CA THR A 225 5.40 -0.51 5.26
C THR A 225 5.29 0.18 3.91
N MET A 226 5.87 1.38 3.82
CA MET A 226 5.94 2.17 2.59
C MET A 226 7.31 1.94 1.94
N SER A 227 7.38 0.92 1.07
CA SER A 227 8.64 0.51 0.41
C SER A 227 8.98 1.35 -0.82
N ALA A 228 7.97 1.85 -1.53
CA ALA A 228 8.15 2.74 -2.68
C ALA A 228 6.88 3.58 -2.95
N GLY A 229 7.06 4.71 -3.63
CA GLY A 229 5.96 5.62 -3.98
C GLY A 229 5.29 6.21 -2.74
N ALA A 230 4.02 6.58 -2.87
CA ALA A 230 3.29 7.29 -1.81
C ALA A 230 2.12 6.46 -1.24
N VAL A 231 1.84 6.65 0.04
CA VAL A 231 0.50 6.42 0.61
C VAL A 231 -0.13 7.79 0.87
N SER A 232 -1.28 8.06 0.23
CA SER A 232 -2.10 9.24 0.51
C SER A 232 -3.10 8.90 1.64
N VAL A 233 -2.94 9.56 2.78
CA VAL A 233 -3.74 9.41 3.99
C VAL A 233 -4.84 10.46 3.98
N GLN A 234 -6.09 10.01 3.87
CA GLN A 234 -7.28 10.87 3.78
C GLN A 234 -8.25 10.65 4.94
N ASN A 235 -7.84 9.88 5.95
CA ASN A 235 -8.62 9.56 7.15
C ASN A 235 -7.68 9.44 8.37
N ASN A 236 -8.18 9.77 9.58
CA ASN A 236 -7.41 9.68 10.82
C ASN A 236 -6.84 8.28 11.09
N THR A 237 -7.55 7.22 10.69
CA THR A 237 -7.10 5.82 10.85
C THR A 237 -6.77 5.17 9.51
N ALA A 238 -6.39 5.94 8.49
CA ALA A 238 -6.05 5.39 7.17
C ALA A 238 -4.92 4.35 7.23
N LEU A 239 -4.00 4.47 8.18
CA LEU A 239 -2.90 3.52 8.39
C LEU A 239 -3.22 2.42 9.41
N GLY A 240 -4.50 2.18 9.69
CA GLY A 240 -4.96 1.12 10.58
C GLY A 240 -5.03 1.57 12.04
N THR A 241 -4.98 0.59 12.95
CA THR A 241 -4.91 0.83 14.39
C THR A 241 -3.48 1.15 14.81
N THR A 242 -3.31 1.86 15.92
CA THR A 242 -1.99 2.22 16.48
C THR A 242 -1.28 1.09 17.22
N ALA A 243 -1.70 -0.17 17.02
CA ALA A 243 -1.18 -1.34 17.73
C ALA A 243 0.17 -1.83 17.18
N ALA A 244 0.43 -1.59 15.89
CA ALA A 244 1.65 -2.00 15.21
C ALA A 244 2.46 -0.77 14.80
N THR A 245 3.45 -0.98 13.91
CA THR A 245 4.41 0.04 13.55
C THR A 245 4.24 0.50 12.10
N THR A 246 4.51 1.77 11.86
CA THR A 246 4.68 2.30 10.49
C THR A 246 6.15 2.52 10.16
N SER A 247 6.55 2.17 8.93
CA SER A 247 7.89 2.42 8.39
C SER A 247 7.84 2.99 6.96
N VAL A 248 8.75 3.91 6.66
CA VAL A 248 8.87 4.60 5.38
C VAL A 248 10.30 4.47 4.89
N ALA A 249 10.50 3.82 3.74
CA ALA A 249 11.81 3.62 3.12
C ALA A 249 12.28 4.85 2.33
N THR A 250 13.57 4.87 1.97
CA THR A 250 14.16 5.96 1.17
C THR A 250 13.45 6.06 -0.18
N GLY A 251 13.02 7.26 -0.54
CA GLY A 251 12.28 7.51 -1.79
C GLY A 251 10.78 7.18 -1.73
N ALA A 252 10.28 6.70 -0.59
CA ALA A 252 8.85 6.57 -0.33
C ALA A 252 8.32 7.75 0.51
N ALA A 253 7.01 7.94 0.54
CA ALA A 253 6.39 9.00 1.33
C ALA A 253 5.03 8.61 1.90
N ILE A 254 4.72 9.18 3.07
CA ILE A 254 3.35 9.38 3.55
C ILE A 254 2.93 10.79 3.14
N GLN A 255 1.80 10.90 2.45
CA GLN A 255 1.19 12.16 2.06
C GLN A 255 -0.12 12.35 2.81
N ILE A 256 -0.22 13.37 3.65
CA ILE A 256 -1.46 13.73 4.35
C ILE A 256 -2.27 14.61 3.39
N ASP A 257 -3.43 14.11 2.98
CA ASP A 257 -4.27 14.67 1.92
C ASP A 257 -5.73 14.76 2.39
N GLY A 258 -5.92 15.44 3.52
CA GLY A 258 -7.23 15.68 4.10
C GLY A 258 -7.33 17.09 4.66
N SER A 259 -8.38 17.32 5.46
CA SER A 259 -8.63 18.59 6.12
C SER A 259 -8.95 18.33 7.59
N GLY A 260 -8.13 18.85 8.50
CA GLY A 260 -8.31 18.66 9.94
C GLY A 260 -8.05 17.24 10.41
N LEU A 261 -7.24 16.46 9.67
CA LEU A 261 -6.89 15.10 10.09
C LEU A 261 -6.08 15.14 11.38
N ASN A 262 -6.29 14.14 12.24
CA ASN A 262 -5.42 13.84 13.36
C ASN A 262 -4.98 12.38 13.29
N VAL A 263 -3.80 12.16 12.75
CA VAL A 263 -3.24 10.82 12.54
C VAL A 263 -2.40 10.44 13.77
N ALA A 264 -2.91 9.49 14.55
CA ALA A 264 -2.27 9.03 15.80
C ALA A 264 -1.24 7.91 15.58
N GLU A 265 -1.07 7.45 14.35
CA GLU A 265 -0.18 6.34 14.00
C GLU A 265 1.30 6.68 14.31
N PRO A 266 2.04 5.83 15.05
CA PRO A 266 3.47 6.04 15.25
C PRO A 266 4.29 5.62 14.01
N ILE A 267 5.18 6.51 13.55
CA ILE A 267 6.23 6.14 12.60
C ILE A 267 7.44 5.68 13.41
N THR A 268 7.82 4.41 13.28
CA THR A 268 8.99 3.86 13.98
C THR A 268 10.27 3.92 13.17
N SER A 269 10.15 4.15 11.86
CA SER A 269 11.29 4.33 10.96
C SER A 269 10.92 5.26 9.81
N LEU A 270 11.30 6.53 9.94
CA LEU A 270 11.25 7.52 8.87
C LEU A 270 12.66 7.71 8.29
N VAL A 271 12.83 7.54 6.98
CA VAL A 271 14.12 7.76 6.30
C VAL A 271 13.99 8.52 4.99
N GLY A 272 15.03 9.26 4.65
CA GLY A 272 15.24 9.91 3.37
C GLY A 272 14.43 11.19 3.17
N THR A 273 14.63 11.79 2.00
CA THR A 273 13.97 13.05 1.60
C THR A 273 12.59 12.83 0.95
N GLY A 274 12.13 11.58 0.91
CA GLY A 274 10.91 11.15 0.24
C GLY A 274 10.95 11.26 -1.27
N ILE A 275 9.77 11.42 -1.90
CA ILE A 275 9.63 11.48 -3.36
C ILE A 275 10.01 12.87 -3.84
N SER A 276 10.93 12.95 -4.81
CA SER A 276 11.41 14.22 -5.39
C SER A 276 11.86 15.23 -4.33
N SER A 277 12.42 14.75 -3.23
CA SER A 277 12.83 15.54 -2.06
C SER A 277 11.69 16.34 -1.40
N GLY A 278 10.44 15.94 -1.61
CA GLY A 278 9.25 16.60 -1.05
C GLY A 278 8.89 16.19 0.37
N GLY A 279 9.65 15.32 1.03
CA GLY A 279 9.40 14.81 2.37
C GLY A 279 9.01 13.34 2.41
N ALA A 280 9.60 12.58 3.34
CA ALA A 280 9.17 11.22 3.66
C ALA A 280 7.85 11.22 4.46
N LEU A 281 7.58 12.30 5.20
CA LEU A 281 6.25 12.67 5.70
C LEU A 281 5.90 14.05 5.12
N ARG A 282 4.77 14.17 4.44
CA ARG A 282 4.40 15.36 3.69
C ARG A 282 2.95 15.74 3.92
N ASN A 283 2.68 16.96 4.36
CA ASN A 283 1.34 17.54 4.35
C ASN A 283 1.11 18.26 3.02
N LEU A 284 0.11 17.85 2.24
CA LEU A 284 -0.10 18.41 0.91
C LEU A 284 -0.84 19.76 0.95
N ALA A 285 -1.86 19.87 1.79
CA ALA A 285 -2.69 21.04 1.92
C ALA A 285 -3.45 21.01 3.25
N ASN A 286 -4.12 22.11 3.57
CA ASN A 286 -4.94 22.30 4.77
C ASN A 286 -4.17 22.10 6.09
N ASP A 287 -4.83 22.40 7.19
CA ASP A 287 -4.28 22.15 8.50
C ASP A 287 -4.53 20.70 8.89
N ASN A 288 -3.48 19.97 9.24
CA ASN A 288 -3.54 18.58 9.66
C ASN A 288 -2.57 18.33 10.82
N THR A 289 -2.83 17.29 11.60
CA THR A 289 -2.06 16.90 12.77
C THR A 289 -1.53 15.48 12.62
N TRP A 290 -0.24 15.31 12.90
CA TRP A 290 0.38 14.04 13.20
C TRP A 290 0.64 13.96 14.71
N SER A 291 -0.11 13.12 15.42
CA SER A 291 -0.02 12.99 16.87
C SER A 291 0.77 11.77 17.36
N GLY A 292 0.99 10.78 16.49
CA GLY A 292 1.88 9.67 16.79
C GLY A 292 3.36 10.11 16.84
N THR A 293 4.17 9.40 17.61
CA THR A 293 5.63 9.60 17.64
C THR A 293 6.23 9.34 16.25
N ILE A 294 7.21 10.15 15.85
CA ILE A 294 7.99 10.00 14.62
C ILE A 294 9.43 9.64 15.00
N THR A 295 9.88 8.44 14.68
CA THR A 295 11.25 7.98 14.92
C THR A 295 12.05 7.99 13.63
N LEU A 296 13.16 8.72 13.61
CA LEU A 296 14.10 8.77 12.49
C LEU A 296 15.12 7.64 12.64
N THR A 297 15.33 6.86 11.59
CA THR A 297 16.37 5.81 11.54
C THR A 297 17.57 6.17 10.65
N ALA A 298 17.43 7.23 9.86
CA ALA A 298 18.44 7.92 9.07
C ALA A 298 18.01 9.39 8.93
N ASP A 299 18.77 10.20 8.18
CA ASP A 299 18.34 11.55 7.80
C ASP A 299 16.95 11.51 7.18
N ALA A 300 16.06 12.40 7.58
CA ALA A 300 14.69 12.43 7.12
C ALA A 300 14.20 13.84 6.85
N ARG A 301 13.28 13.96 5.91
CA ARG A 301 12.57 15.22 5.63
C ARG A 301 11.11 15.11 5.98
N ILE A 302 10.62 16.11 6.71
CA ILE A 302 9.20 16.36 6.95
C ILE A 302 8.83 17.67 6.28
N ASN A 303 7.75 17.69 5.51
CA ASN A 303 7.40 18.84 4.68
C ASN A 303 5.93 19.22 4.85
N SER A 304 5.64 20.52 4.81
CA SER A 304 4.28 21.02 4.59
C SER A 304 4.26 21.83 3.32
N ASP A 305 3.60 21.33 2.28
CA ASP A 305 3.47 22.03 1.01
C ASP A 305 2.50 23.21 1.10
N GLY A 306 1.41 23.02 1.88
CA GLY A 306 0.36 24.00 2.08
C GLY A 306 -0.36 23.75 3.40
N GLY A 307 -1.00 24.79 3.96
CA GLY A 307 -1.59 24.73 5.29
C GLY A 307 -0.55 24.50 6.40
N THR A 308 -1.00 24.06 7.57
CA THR A 308 -0.16 23.83 8.75
C THR A 308 -0.10 22.35 9.08
N LEU A 309 1.09 21.76 9.07
CA LEU A 309 1.33 20.46 9.67
C LEU A 309 1.64 20.65 11.16
N THR A 310 0.75 20.21 12.04
CA THR A 310 1.03 20.13 13.47
C THR A 310 1.60 18.76 13.82
N ILE A 311 2.76 18.71 14.47
CA ILE A 311 3.37 17.48 14.98
C ILE A 311 3.31 17.54 16.49
N SER A 312 2.36 16.83 17.08
CA SER A 312 2.18 16.80 18.54
C SER A 312 2.82 15.59 19.20
N GLY A 313 3.15 14.55 18.43
CA GLY A 313 4.02 13.47 18.89
C GLY A 313 5.50 13.88 18.84
N ASP A 314 6.34 13.20 19.62
CA ASP A 314 7.78 13.46 19.62
C ASP A 314 8.42 13.13 18.26
N VAL A 315 9.44 13.91 17.89
CA VAL A 315 10.33 13.61 16.76
C VAL A 315 11.61 13.02 17.33
N VAL A 316 11.63 11.70 17.46
CA VAL A 316 12.68 10.93 18.12
C VAL A 316 13.84 10.69 17.16
N ASN A 317 15.03 11.09 17.62
CA ASN A 317 16.24 11.03 16.83
C ASN A 317 17.42 10.43 17.62
N THR A 318 17.23 9.28 18.27
CA THR A 318 18.16 8.74 19.28
C THR A 318 19.48 8.17 18.73
N GLY A 319 19.80 8.38 17.45
CA GLY A 319 21.08 7.99 16.84
C GLY A 319 22.05 9.16 16.67
N SER A 320 23.32 8.86 16.39
CA SER A 320 24.31 9.87 16.02
C SER A 320 24.06 10.34 14.57
N GLY A 321 24.03 11.66 14.36
CA GLY A 321 24.13 12.26 13.02
C GLY A 321 22.98 11.94 12.07
N ARG A 322 21.75 11.94 12.59
CA ARG A 322 20.51 11.75 11.84
C ARG A 322 19.82 13.10 11.71
N ASP A 323 19.85 13.73 10.56
CA ASP A 323 19.31 15.08 10.43
C ASP A 323 17.80 15.05 10.20
N VAL A 324 17.08 15.99 10.82
CA VAL A 324 15.68 16.25 10.48
C VAL A 324 15.60 17.56 9.70
N THR A 325 15.13 17.48 8.46
CA THR A 325 14.83 18.66 7.66
C THR A 325 13.34 18.95 7.70
N ILE A 326 12.98 20.15 8.13
CA ILE A 326 11.62 20.67 8.05
C ILE A 326 11.55 21.67 6.90
N GLY A 327 10.57 21.52 6.02
CA GLY A 327 10.45 22.43 4.89
C GLY A 327 9.07 22.59 4.27
N GLY A 328 9.08 23.16 3.06
CA GLY A 328 7.90 23.41 2.25
C GLY A 328 7.39 24.86 2.37
N ALA A 329 6.30 25.16 1.64
CA ALA A 329 5.70 26.49 1.62
C ALA A 329 4.62 26.68 2.70
N GLY A 330 4.01 25.58 3.15
CA GLY A 330 3.12 25.54 4.30
C GLY A 330 3.89 25.63 5.61
N ASN A 331 3.17 25.91 6.69
CA ASN A 331 3.74 26.00 8.02
C ASN A 331 3.89 24.61 8.64
N THR A 332 4.81 24.50 9.60
CA THR A 332 4.92 23.35 10.48
C THR A 332 4.97 23.83 11.92
N THR A 333 4.17 23.22 12.80
CA THR A 333 4.17 23.49 14.23
C THR A 333 4.54 22.21 14.95
N ILE A 334 5.66 22.20 15.68
CA ILE A 334 6.08 21.05 16.47
C ILE A 334 5.81 21.37 17.94
N THR A 335 4.83 20.67 18.51
CA THR A 335 4.50 20.69 19.93
C THR A 335 4.93 19.41 20.64
N GLY A 336 5.41 18.39 19.93
CA GLY A 336 6.23 17.32 20.51
C GLY A 336 7.66 17.78 20.81
N VAL A 337 8.47 16.91 21.40
CA VAL A 337 9.90 17.12 21.62
C VAL A 337 10.69 16.57 20.44
N ILE A 338 11.62 17.36 19.90
CA ILE A 338 12.69 16.87 19.02
C ILE A 338 13.78 16.28 19.92
N GLY A 339 14.01 14.96 19.76
CA GLY A 339 14.71 14.10 20.70
C GLY A 339 16.22 14.32 20.82
N SER A 340 16.89 13.52 21.64
CA SER A 340 18.26 13.72 22.17
C SER A 340 19.43 13.37 21.25
N GLY A 341 19.20 13.31 19.93
CA GLY A 341 20.24 13.00 18.96
C GLY A 341 21.33 14.06 18.82
N THR A 342 22.40 13.71 18.11
CA THR A 342 23.44 14.67 17.70
C THR A 342 23.24 15.19 16.28
N GLY A 343 22.16 14.78 15.60
CA GLY A 343 21.82 15.26 14.26
C GLY A 343 21.26 16.68 14.28
N GLN A 344 21.22 17.29 13.11
CA GLN A 344 20.83 18.67 12.90
C GLN A 344 19.31 18.83 12.84
N LEU A 345 18.81 19.97 13.32
CA LEU A 345 17.53 20.52 12.88
C LEU A 345 17.80 21.46 11.70
N ILE A 346 17.31 21.10 10.51
CA ILE A 346 17.44 21.92 9.31
C ILE A 346 16.08 22.50 8.96
N LYS A 347 16.00 23.80 8.72
CA LYS A 347 14.82 24.49 8.21
C LYS A 347 15.11 25.08 6.83
N ASP A 348 14.32 24.67 5.84
CA ASP A 348 14.31 25.26 4.50
C ASP A 348 12.88 25.55 4.01
N GLY A 349 12.72 25.98 2.76
CA GLY A 349 11.42 26.37 2.22
C GLY A 349 10.88 27.67 2.83
N THR A 350 9.82 28.21 2.23
CA THR A 350 9.28 29.53 2.56
C THR A 350 8.37 29.54 3.79
N GLY A 351 7.91 28.37 4.25
CA GLY A 351 7.01 28.25 5.40
C GLY A 351 7.64 28.64 6.73
N THR A 352 6.81 28.76 7.76
CA THR A 352 7.26 28.97 9.15
C THR A 352 7.30 27.65 9.91
N LEU A 353 8.42 27.37 10.59
CA LEU A 353 8.52 26.32 11.61
C LEU A 353 8.31 26.95 13.00
N THR A 354 7.31 26.49 13.75
CA THR A 354 7.09 26.88 15.14
C THR A 354 7.51 25.77 16.08
N LEU A 355 8.37 26.08 17.06
CA LEU A 355 8.89 25.16 18.06
C LEU A 355 8.33 25.55 19.44
N GLY A 356 7.36 24.77 19.93
CA GLY A 356 6.62 25.07 21.16
C GLY A 356 7.27 24.59 22.45
N ASN A 357 8.03 23.48 22.38
CA ASN A 357 8.55 22.78 23.55
C ASN A 357 10.07 22.87 23.69
N ALA A 358 10.55 22.48 24.88
CA ALA A 358 11.96 22.27 25.15
C ALA A 358 12.47 21.07 24.34
N ASN A 359 13.31 21.33 23.34
CA ASN A 359 13.91 20.28 22.54
C ASN A 359 15.23 19.80 23.16
N THR A 360 15.58 18.54 22.90
CA THR A 360 16.67 17.85 23.62
C THR A 360 17.84 17.43 22.73
N TYR A 361 17.76 17.67 21.41
CA TYR A 361 18.88 17.40 20.51
C TYR A 361 20.08 18.28 20.86
N THR A 362 21.26 17.79 20.51
CA THR A 362 22.56 18.43 20.81
C THR A 362 23.32 18.83 19.55
N GLY A 363 22.81 18.44 18.37
CA GLY A 363 23.32 18.89 17.07
C GLY A 363 22.95 20.35 16.78
N THR A 364 23.37 20.84 15.61
CA THR A 364 23.17 22.24 15.19
C THR A 364 21.77 22.51 14.66
N SER A 365 21.35 23.76 14.76
CA SER A 365 20.16 24.28 14.09
C SER A 365 20.56 25.11 12.88
N THR A 366 20.09 24.75 11.69
CA THR A 366 20.46 25.42 10.42
C THR A 366 19.22 25.96 9.73
N LEU A 367 19.07 27.27 9.70
CA LEU A 367 17.98 27.98 9.04
C LEU A 367 18.47 28.47 7.68
N SER A 368 18.11 27.74 6.64
CA SER A 368 18.50 28.04 5.26
C SER A 368 17.50 28.92 4.52
N ALA A 369 16.21 28.88 4.90
CA ALA A 369 15.16 29.71 4.33
C ALA A 369 13.89 29.76 5.21
N GLY A 370 13.04 30.76 4.96
CA GLY A 370 11.77 30.94 5.65
C GLY A 370 11.97 31.38 7.10
N ALA A 371 11.03 31.05 7.99
CA ALA A 371 11.09 31.50 9.38
C ALA A 371 11.10 30.32 10.37
N VAL A 372 11.79 30.51 11.50
CA VAL A 372 11.60 29.71 12.71
C VAL A 372 11.06 30.61 13.81
N LYS A 373 10.00 30.17 14.49
CA LYS A 373 9.45 30.78 15.70
C LYS A 373 9.77 29.90 16.89
N ILE A 374 10.41 30.46 17.91
CA ILE A 374 10.74 29.75 19.15
C ILE A 374 9.90 30.29 20.30
N GLN A 375 9.28 29.38 21.05
CA GLN A 375 8.42 29.71 22.20
C GLN A 375 8.96 29.16 23.52
N ASN A 376 10.15 28.55 23.49
CA ASN A 376 10.81 27.94 24.64
C ASN A 376 12.33 28.21 24.62
N ASN A 377 12.94 28.35 25.80
CA ASN A 377 14.37 28.66 25.96
C ASN A 377 15.29 27.65 25.26
N THR A 378 14.92 26.36 25.25
CA THR A 378 15.68 25.29 24.59
C THR A 378 14.97 24.75 23.36
N ALA A 379 14.16 25.58 22.70
CA ALA A 379 13.50 25.21 21.45
C ALA A 379 14.52 24.83 20.35
N LEU A 380 15.72 25.41 20.36
CA LEU A 380 16.78 25.08 19.42
C LEU A 380 17.76 24.01 19.94
N GLY A 381 17.36 23.23 20.95
CA GLY A 381 18.14 22.12 21.49
C GLY A 381 18.86 22.43 22.81
N ALA A 382 19.54 21.43 23.34
CA ALA A 382 20.20 21.45 24.64
C ALA A 382 21.69 21.84 24.53
N GLY A 383 21.97 23.15 24.47
CA GLY A 383 23.16 23.79 25.08
C GLY A 383 24.56 23.53 24.50
N THR A 384 24.74 22.71 23.46
CA THR A 384 26.03 22.58 22.74
C THR A 384 25.94 22.78 21.23
N GLY A 385 24.73 22.77 20.69
CA GLY A 385 24.48 23.06 19.29
C GLY A 385 24.87 24.49 18.94
N LYS A 386 24.98 24.76 17.65
CA LYS A 386 25.12 26.11 17.09
C LYS A 386 23.93 26.37 16.21
N THR A 387 23.40 27.59 16.30
CA THR A 387 22.40 28.09 15.37
C THR A 387 23.08 28.89 14.26
N THR A 388 22.71 28.61 13.01
CA THR A 388 23.08 29.39 11.82
C THR A 388 21.83 29.88 11.11
N VAL A 389 21.82 31.16 10.72
CA VAL A 389 20.71 31.80 10.01
C VAL A 389 21.24 32.44 8.73
N ALA A 390 20.90 31.84 7.59
CA ALA A 390 21.30 32.30 6.27
C ALA A 390 20.56 33.58 5.85
N ASP A 391 21.06 34.23 4.81
CA ASP A 391 20.36 35.34 4.14
C ASP A 391 18.98 34.89 3.62
N GLY A 392 17.95 35.68 3.88
CA GLY A 392 16.55 35.33 3.57
C GLY A 392 15.87 34.34 4.51
N ALA A 393 16.53 33.89 5.58
CA ALA A 393 15.91 33.20 6.70
C ALA A 393 15.65 34.16 7.87
N ALA A 394 14.70 33.82 8.74
CA ALA A 394 14.35 34.61 9.92
C ALA A 394 14.23 33.75 11.18
N LEU A 395 14.75 34.23 12.30
CA LEU A 395 14.58 33.62 13.62
C LEU A 395 13.78 34.55 14.53
N HIS A 396 12.54 34.19 14.82
CA HIS A 396 11.63 34.94 15.68
C HIS A 396 11.59 34.36 17.09
N ILE A 397 11.86 35.21 18.08
CA ILE A 397 11.69 34.90 19.50
C ILE A 397 10.25 35.28 19.89
N ASP A 398 9.38 34.28 20.00
CA ASP A 398 7.94 34.45 20.18
C ASP A 398 7.54 34.08 21.62
N GLY A 399 8.01 34.88 22.59
CA GLY A 399 7.74 34.69 24.01
C GLY A 399 8.40 35.74 24.91
N ASN A 400 7.74 36.09 26.02
CA ASN A 400 8.29 37.04 27.00
C ASN A 400 9.29 36.34 27.93
N GLY A 401 10.52 36.87 28.03
CA GLY A 401 11.53 36.38 28.97
C GLY A 401 12.30 35.14 28.51
N LEU A 402 12.26 34.80 27.22
CA LEU A 402 13.05 33.71 26.66
C LEU A 402 14.55 34.02 26.75
N LEU A 403 15.33 33.07 27.29
CA LEU A 403 16.79 33.09 27.31
C LEU A 403 17.29 31.99 26.38
N ILE A 404 17.86 32.39 25.24
CA ILE A 404 18.41 31.44 24.27
C ILE A 404 19.82 31.08 24.70
N ALA A 405 20.00 29.85 25.16
CA ALA A 405 21.28 29.35 25.67
C ALA A 405 22.23 28.88 24.55
N GLU A 406 21.73 28.72 23.33
CA GLU A 406 22.51 28.25 22.19
C GLU A 406 23.29 29.39 21.52
N GLU A 407 24.52 29.11 21.05
CA GLU A 407 25.35 30.09 20.34
C GLU A 407 24.81 30.34 18.93
N ILE A 408 24.46 31.59 18.62
CA ILE A 408 24.17 32.03 17.24
C ILE A 408 25.48 32.42 16.58
N THR A 409 25.99 31.57 15.70
CA THR A 409 27.32 31.76 15.09
C THR A 409 27.32 32.55 13.80
N SER A 410 26.16 32.67 13.16
CA SER A 410 25.98 33.49 11.96
C SER A 410 24.51 33.92 11.88
N LEU A 411 24.29 35.24 11.84
CA LEU A 411 23.00 35.88 11.61
C LEU A 411 23.16 36.83 10.42
N ILE A 412 22.87 36.33 9.22
CA ILE A 412 22.89 37.12 7.99
C ILE A 412 21.47 37.57 7.61
N GLY A 413 20.46 36.78 8.02
CA GLY A 413 19.04 37.11 7.87
C GLY A 413 18.48 38.07 8.92
N THR A 414 17.14 38.20 8.94
CA THR A 414 16.40 39.16 9.79
C THR A 414 15.92 38.58 11.11
#